data_AF-A0A0F9A478-F1
#
_entry.id   AF-A0A0F9A478-F1
#
_cell.length_a   1.000
_cell.length_b   1.000
_cell.length_c   1.000
_cell.angle_alpha   90.00
_cell.angle_beta   90.00
_cell.angle_gamma   90.00
#
_symmetry.space_group_name_H-M   'P 1'
#
loop_
_entity.id
_entity.type
_entity.pdbx_description
1 polymer ?
#
loop_
_entity_poly.entity_id
_entity_poly.type
_entity_poly.pdbx_seq_one_letter_code
_entity_poly.pdbx_strand_id
1 'polypeptide(L)'
;MVALTDGDRFALWADYMRVNDEETSLIKPELRAAVDATDDWIEANKASFNSALPLPARTSLTARQKARLFMAVAGRKFEVSLG
;
A
#
# COMPACT_ATOMS: atom_id res chain seq x y z
N MET A 1 -12.89 0.63 3.26
CA MET A 1 -11.59 1.00 3.84
C MET A 1 -11.59 2.51 3.93
N VAL A 2 -11.10 3.06 5.02
CA VAL A 2 -10.97 4.49 5.28
C VAL A 2 -9.48 4.78 5.26
N ALA A 3 -9.08 6.01 4.90
CA ALA A 3 -7.70 6.48 5.06
C ALA A 3 -7.19 6.17 6.48
N LEU A 4 -5.90 5.87 6.58
CA LEU A 4 -5.24 5.65 7.86
C LEU A 4 -5.29 6.91 8.71
N THR A 5 -5.37 6.75 10.04
CA THR A 5 -5.19 7.88 10.94
C THR A 5 -3.75 8.39 10.86
N ASP A 6 -3.49 9.63 11.26
CA ASP A 6 -2.11 10.15 11.30
C ASP A 6 -1.20 9.29 12.19
N GLY A 7 -1.74 8.75 13.31
CA GLY A 7 -1.03 7.81 14.16
C GLY A 7 -0.68 6.49 13.46
N ASP A 8 -1.60 5.93 12.67
CA ASP A 8 -1.33 4.71 11.89
C ASP A 8 -0.30 4.96 10.79
N ARG A 9 -0.35 6.12 10.12
CA ARG A 9 0.65 6.52 9.12
C ARG A 9 2.03 6.74 9.73
N PHE A 10 2.08 7.33 10.92
CA PHE A 10 3.32 7.48 11.68
C PHE A 10 3.92 6.12 12.07
N ALA A 11 3.08 5.19 12.58
CA ALA A 11 3.52 3.85 12.92
C ALA A 11 4.06 3.10 11.67
N LEU A 12 3.35 3.16 10.56
CA LEU A 12 3.79 2.59 9.27
C LEU A 12 5.13 3.17 8.82
N TRP A 13 5.28 4.50 8.88
CA TRP A 13 6.53 5.17 8.53
C TRP A 13 7.71 4.73 9.41
N ALA A 14 7.50 4.64 10.73
CA ALA A 14 8.50 4.18 11.67
C ALA A 14 8.88 2.70 11.45
N ASP A 15 7.90 1.86 11.15
CA ASP A 15 8.12 0.44 10.84
C ASP A 15 8.87 0.28 9.52
N TYR A 16 8.50 1.02 8.48
CA TYR A 16 9.18 1.02 7.19
C TYR A 16 10.66 1.41 7.34
N MET A 17 10.97 2.51 8.04
CA MET A 17 12.37 2.90 8.29
C MET A 17 13.15 1.88 9.13
N ARG A 18 12.49 1.04 9.93
CA ARG A 18 13.16 0.03 10.76
C ARG A 18 13.60 -1.18 9.94
N VAL A 19 12.82 -1.54 8.92
CA VAL A 19 13.00 -2.77 8.15
C VAL A 19 13.64 -2.53 6.78
N ASN A 20 13.50 -1.33 6.23
CA ASN A 20 14.05 -0.97 4.93
C ASN A 20 15.55 -0.65 5.05
N ASP A 21 16.38 -1.47 4.41
CA ASP A 21 17.83 -1.32 4.33
C ASP A 21 18.31 -0.73 2.99
N GLU A 22 17.39 -0.40 2.08
CA GLU A 22 17.69 0.23 0.80
C GLU A 22 18.13 1.69 0.96
N GLU A 23 19.17 2.08 0.21
CA GLU A 23 19.66 3.45 0.19
C GLU A 23 18.65 4.40 -0.47
N THR A 24 18.46 5.58 0.12
CA THR A 24 17.61 6.64 -0.43
C THR A 24 18.20 8.02 -0.11
N SER A 25 17.98 8.98 -1.00
CA SER A 25 18.35 10.39 -0.79
C SER A 25 17.29 11.18 -0.02
N LEU A 26 16.12 10.58 0.25
CA LEU A 26 15.02 11.25 0.94
C LEU A 26 15.37 11.55 2.39
N ILE A 27 15.04 12.77 2.84
CA ILE A 27 15.05 13.08 4.27
C ILE A 27 13.78 12.54 4.94
N LYS A 28 13.85 12.36 6.27
CA LYS A 28 12.75 11.82 7.09
C LYS A 28 11.38 12.46 6.81
N PRO A 29 11.22 13.79 6.74
CA PRO A 29 9.94 14.42 6.41
C PRO A 29 9.41 14.07 5.01
N GLU A 30 10.29 13.92 4.02
CA GLU A 30 9.89 13.59 2.65
C GLU A 30 9.40 12.14 2.57
N LEU A 31 10.07 11.22 3.26
CA LEU A 31 9.60 9.83 3.37
C LEU A 31 8.25 9.76 4.09
N ARG A 32 8.04 10.55 5.14
CA ARG A 32 6.74 10.66 5.83
C ARG A 32 5.64 11.16 4.88
N ALA A 33 5.94 12.19 4.07
CA ALA A 33 5.01 12.72 3.07
C ALA A 33 4.71 11.70 1.95
N ALA A 34 5.68 10.86 1.58
CA ALA A 34 5.46 9.77 0.62
C ALA A 34 4.51 8.69 1.18
N VAL A 35 4.60 8.37 2.47
CA VAL A 35 3.63 7.47 3.14
C VAL A 35 2.23 8.06 3.13
N ASP A 36 2.06 9.35 3.44
CA ASP A 36 0.77 10.06 3.34
C ASP A 36 0.17 9.96 1.93
N ALA A 37 0.96 10.37 0.94
CA ALA A 37 0.52 10.41 -0.45
C ALA A 37 0.16 9.01 -0.97
N THR A 38 0.85 7.97 -0.50
CA THR A 38 0.55 6.58 -0.87
C THR A 38 -0.80 6.13 -0.29
N ASP A 39 -1.07 6.41 0.98
CA ASP A 39 -2.36 6.08 1.61
C ASP A 39 -3.52 6.86 0.97
N ASP A 40 -3.33 8.16 0.74
CA ASP A 40 -4.32 9.01 0.06
C ASP A 40 -4.62 8.49 -1.35
N TRP A 41 -3.59 8.08 -2.10
CA TRP A 41 -3.77 7.52 -3.44
C TRP A 41 -4.55 6.19 -3.40
N ILE A 42 -4.23 5.29 -2.45
CA ILE A 42 -4.95 4.02 -2.28
C ILE A 42 -6.43 4.29 -1.99
N GLU A 43 -6.72 5.22 -1.08
CA GLU A 43 -8.08 5.58 -0.71
C GLU A 43 -8.87 6.12 -1.91
N ALA A 44 -8.24 6.97 -2.72
CA ALA A 44 -8.84 7.53 -3.93
C ALA A 44 -9.05 6.49 -5.05
N ASN A 45 -8.14 5.50 -5.20
CA ASN A 45 -8.11 4.60 -6.34
C ASN A 45 -8.66 3.19 -6.06
N LYS A 46 -9.02 2.86 -4.82
CA LYS A 46 -9.58 1.54 -4.46
C LYS A 46 -10.79 1.13 -5.31
N ALA A 47 -11.63 2.09 -5.72
CA ALA A 47 -12.79 1.84 -6.57
C ALA A 47 -12.37 1.46 -8.00
N SER A 48 -11.35 2.14 -8.53
CA SER A 48 -10.77 1.85 -9.84
C SER A 48 -10.16 0.44 -9.86
N PHE A 49 -9.37 0.10 -8.84
CA PHE A 49 -8.79 -1.25 -8.70
C PHE A 49 -9.89 -2.33 -8.63
N ASN A 50 -10.93 -2.12 -7.82
CA ASN A 50 -12.05 -3.05 -7.73
C ASN A 50 -12.77 -3.25 -9.08
N SER A 51 -12.89 -2.18 -9.88
CA SER A 51 -13.49 -2.21 -11.22
C SER A 51 -12.60 -2.84 -12.29
N ALA A 52 -11.28 -2.92 -12.07
CA ALA A 52 -10.36 -3.61 -12.98
C ALA A 52 -10.41 -5.14 -12.81
N LEU A 53 -10.87 -5.65 -11.65
CA LEU A 53 -10.98 -7.08 -11.41
C LEU A 53 -12.12 -7.71 -12.24
N PRO A 54 -11.94 -8.94 -12.77
CA PRO A 54 -13.03 -9.72 -13.36
C PRO A 54 -14.20 -9.89 -12.39
N LEU A 55 -15.43 -9.95 -12.91
CA LEU A 55 -16.65 -10.00 -12.09
C LEU A 55 -16.61 -11.05 -10.96
N PRO A 56 -16.19 -12.31 -11.20
CA PRO A 56 -16.15 -13.30 -10.12
C PRO A 56 -15.21 -12.90 -8.96
N ALA A 57 -14.04 -12.33 -9.27
CA ALA A 57 -13.09 -11.89 -8.24
C ALA A 57 -13.59 -10.63 -7.51
N ARG A 58 -14.28 -9.74 -8.23
CA ARG A 58 -14.87 -8.54 -7.64
C ARG A 58 -15.93 -8.87 -6.60
N THR A 59 -16.79 -9.84 -6.87
CA THR A 59 -17.92 -10.19 -5.99
C THR A 59 -17.56 -11.17 -4.89
N SER A 60 -16.63 -12.11 -5.15
CA SER A 60 -16.32 -13.19 -4.22
C SER A 60 -15.19 -12.88 -3.25
N LEU A 61 -14.28 -11.95 -3.60
CA LEU A 61 -13.17 -11.59 -2.72
C LEU A 61 -13.55 -10.49 -1.73
N THR A 62 -13.20 -10.70 -0.47
CA THR A 62 -13.18 -9.66 0.56
C THR A 62 -12.16 -8.56 0.24
N ALA A 63 -12.32 -7.38 0.84
CA ALA A 63 -11.35 -6.29 0.68
C ALA A 63 -9.92 -6.71 1.07
N ARG A 64 -9.77 -7.53 2.12
CA ARG A 64 -8.47 -8.05 2.56
C ARG A 64 -7.84 -9.00 1.54
N GLN A 65 -8.63 -9.88 0.91
CA GLN A 65 -8.14 -10.76 -0.15
C GLN A 65 -7.74 -9.97 -1.40
N LYS A 66 -8.48 -8.92 -1.75
CA LYS A 66 -8.13 -8.01 -2.85
C LYS A 66 -6.81 -7.26 -2.57
N ALA A 67 -6.60 -6.79 -1.34
CA ALA A 67 -5.34 -6.16 -0.93
C ALA A 67 -4.16 -7.14 -1.00
N ARG A 68 -4.34 -8.39 -0.54
CA ARG A 68 -3.31 -9.44 -0.68
C ARG A 68 -2.98 -9.74 -2.15
N LEU A 69 -4.01 -9.83 -3.01
CA LEU A 69 -3.82 -10.01 -4.44
C LEU A 69 -3.02 -8.85 -5.05
N PHE A 70 -3.37 -7.61 -4.70
CA PHE A 70 -2.66 -6.43 -5.15
C PHE A 70 -1.18 -6.48 -4.75
N MET A 71 -0.89 -6.72 -3.47
CA MET A 71 0.49 -6.83 -2.97
C MET A 71 1.26 -7.96 -3.66
N ALA A 72 0.64 -9.13 -3.89
CA ALA A 72 1.30 -10.25 -4.54
C ALA A 72 1.68 -9.93 -6.00
N VAL A 73 0.79 -9.26 -6.75
CA VAL A 73 1.08 -8.84 -8.12
C VAL A 73 2.14 -7.72 -8.14
N ALA A 74 2.05 -6.74 -7.24
CA ALA A 74 3.04 -5.68 -7.12
C ALA A 74 4.42 -6.23 -6.77
N GLY A 75 4.50 -7.11 -5.76
CA GLY A 75 5.75 -7.76 -5.36
C GLY A 75 6.40 -8.53 -6.50
N ARG A 76 5.63 -9.32 -7.26
CA ARG A 76 6.17 -10.00 -8.45
C ARG A 76 6.65 -9.02 -9.53
N LYS A 77 5.95 -7.91 -9.74
CA LYS A 77 6.26 -6.93 -10.79
C LYS A 77 7.51 -6.11 -10.48
N PHE A 78 7.73 -5.81 -9.21
CA PHE A 78 8.85 -4.99 -8.74
C PHE A 78 9.95 -5.80 -8.06
N GLU A 79 9.90 -7.14 -8.16
CA GLU A 79 10.89 -8.05 -7.57
C GLU A 79 11.03 -7.90 -6.04
N VAL A 80 9.96 -7.46 -5.37
CA VAL A 80 9.89 -7.32 -3.91
C VAL A 80 9.24 -8.57 -3.31
N SER A 81 9.90 -9.18 -2.33
CA SER A 81 9.33 -10.29 -1.56
C SER A 81 8.44 -9.76 -0.44
N LEU A 82 7.21 -10.27 -0.37
CA LEU A 82 6.40 -10.14 0.84
C LEU A 82 6.92 -11.21 1.81
N GLY A 83 7.74 -10.79 2.77
CA GLY A 83 8.30 -11.67 3.82
C GLY A 83 7.24 -12.47 4.59
#